data_AF-A0A3B4ZWD0-F1
#
_entry.id   AF-A0A3B4ZWD0-F1
#
_cell.length_a   1.000
_cell.length_b   1.000
_cell.length_c   1.000
_cell.angle_alpha   90.00
_cell.angle_beta   90.00
_cell.angle_gamma   90.00
#
_symmetry.space_group_name_H-M   'P 1'
#
loop_
_entity.id
_entity.type
_entity.pdbx_description
1 polymer ?
#
loop_
_entity_poly.entity_id
_entity_poly.type
_entity_poly.pdbx_seq_one_letter_code
_entity_poly.pdbx_strand_id
1 'polypeptide(L)'
;MNYAAAWILLFLVNIHDVWSEIRLEQSPSEVKRPGETVKISCITSGYRMTSYAVSWIKQKSGEALEWIGVMSTNTANAAYARSFQSQFSLTQDVSSSAQYLQIKSLTAEDSAVYFCARHHSD
;
A
#
# COMPACT_ATOMS: atom_id res chain seq x y z
N MET A 1 -11.62 26.37 -51.55
CA MET A 1 -11.62 25.65 -50.26
C MET A 1 -10.19 25.68 -49.72
N ASN A 2 -10.00 26.27 -48.54
CA ASN A 2 -8.70 26.72 -48.06
C ASN A 2 -7.91 25.55 -47.45
N TYR A 3 -6.83 25.11 -48.12
CA TYR A 3 -6.01 23.97 -47.69
C TYR A 3 -5.47 24.14 -46.26
N ALA A 4 -5.30 25.38 -45.78
CA ALA A 4 -4.87 25.66 -44.41
C ALA A 4 -5.76 25.03 -43.31
N ALA A 5 -7.07 24.91 -43.53
CA ALA A 5 -7.98 24.30 -42.56
C ALA A 5 -7.84 22.77 -42.48
N ALA A 6 -7.42 22.13 -43.59
CA ALA A 6 -7.21 20.68 -43.64
C ALA A 6 -5.95 20.24 -42.87
N TRP A 7 -4.96 21.13 -42.74
CA TRP A 7 -3.72 20.85 -41.99
C TRP A 7 -3.90 21.05 -40.48
N ILE A 8 -4.77 21.98 -40.07
CA ILE A 8 -5.10 22.21 -38.65
C ILE A 8 -5.89 21.04 -38.05
N LEU A 9 -6.70 20.35 -38.85
CA LEU A 9 -7.44 19.14 -38.43
C LEU A 9 -6.55 17.89 -38.27
N LEU A 10 -5.31 17.91 -38.78
CA LEU A 10 -4.36 16.78 -38.65
C LEU A 10 -3.50 16.84 -37.37
N PHE A 11 -3.49 17.95 -36.63
CA PHE A 11 -2.73 18.07 -35.37
C PHE A 11 -3.52 17.66 -34.11
N LEU A 12 -4.80 17.26 -34.24
CA LEU A 12 -5.62 16.80 -33.11
C LEU A 12 -5.62 15.28 -32.93
N VAL A 13 -4.73 14.56 -33.62
CA VAL A 13 -4.58 13.11 -33.43
C VAL A 13 -3.23 12.83 -32.77
N ASN A 14 -3.31 12.11 -31.65
CA ASN A 14 -2.26 11.36 -30.93
C ASN A 14 -1.58 12.07 -29.76
N ILE A 15 -2.31 12.23 -28.66
CA ILE A 15 -1.76 11.81 -27.37
C ILE A 15 -2.64 10.66 -26.87
N HIS A 16 -2.32 9.44 -27.29
CA HIS A 16 -2.83 8.22 -26.68
C HIS A 16 -1.75 7.62 -25.79
N ASP A 17 -1.14 8.45 -24.95
CA ASP A 17 -0.23 7.93 -23.94
C ASP A 17 -1.06 7.26 -22.86
N VAL A 18 -0.98 5.93 -22.81
CA VAL A 18 -1.49 5.13 -21.70
C VAL A 18 -0.41 5.11 -20.63
N TRP A 19 -0.58 5.96 -19.60
CA TRP A 19 0.28 5.93 -18.42
C TRP A 19 -0.18 4.83 -17.47
N SER A 20 0.73 3.92 -17.13
CA SER A 20 0.54 2.90 -16.10
C SER A 20 1.46 3.22 -14.92
N GLU A 21 0.88 3.53 -13.77
CA GLU A 21 1.60 3.81 -12.53
C GLU A 21 1.29 2.71 -11.51
N ILE A 22 2.31 2.29 -10.76
CA ILE A 22 2.14 1.36 -9.64
C ILE A 22 1.80 2.18 -8.40
N ARG A 23 0.66 1.88 -7.78
CA ARG A 23 0.18 2.63 -6.60
C ARG A 23 -0.11 1.72 -5.43
N LEU A 24 0.24 2.21 -4.25
CA LEU A 24 -0.09 1.65 -2.94
C LEU A 24 -0.84 2.74 -2.17
N GLU A 25 -2.15 2.62 -2.07
CA GLU A 25 -3.03 3.61 -1.45
C GLU A 25 -3.51 3.13 -0.09
N GLN A 26 -3.12 3.83 0.97
CA GLN A 26 -3.48 3.47 2.34
C GLN A 26 -4.75 4.16 2.82
N SER A 27 -5.45 3.54 3.78
CA SER A 27 -6.55 4.20 4.48
C SER A 27 -6.10 5.50 5.15
N PRO A 28 -7.00 6.50 5.32
CA PRO A 28 -6.68 7.73 6.03
C PRO A 28 -6.20 7.49 7.47
N SER A 29 -5.53 8.48 8.06
CA SER A 29 -5.11 8.43 9.46
C SER A 29 -6.30 8.32 10.41
N GLU A 30 -6.16 7.51 11.45
CA GLU A 30 -7.18 7.31 12.49
C GLU A 30 -6.61 7.66 13.87
N VAL A 31 -7.43 8.29 14.71
CA VAL A 31 -7.16 8.46 16.14
C VAL A 31 -8.02 7.48 16.91
N LYS A 32 -7.39 6.67 17.76
CA LYS A 32 -8.04 5.65 18.60
C LYS A 32 -7.68 5.85 20.06
N ARG A 33 -8.53 5.35 20.95
CA ARG A 33 -8.26 5.26 22.39
C ARG A 33 -7.37 4.05 22.69
N PRO A 34 -6.59 4.07 23.78
CA PRO A 34 -5.87 2.90 24.24
C PRO A 34 -6.80 1.70 24.45
N GLY A 35 -6.35 0.51 24.09
CA GLY A 35 -7.11 -0.74 24.13
C GLY A 35 -7.97 -1.02 22.89
N GLU A 36 -8.26 -0.02 22.05
CA GLU A 36 -8.99 -0.23 20.80
C GLU A 36 -8.15 -0.97 19.75
N THR A 37 -8.81 -1.37 18.67
CA THR A 37 -8.18 -2.00 17.50
C THR A 37 -8.27 -1.05 16.31
N VAL A 38 -7.21 -0.99 15.52
CA VAL A 38 -7.21 -0.31 14.22
C VAL A 38 -6.92 -1.32 13.11
N LYS A 39 -7.50 -1.11 11.92
CA LYS A 39 -7.25 -1.93 10.73
C LYS A 39 -6.93 -0.99 9.57
N ILE A 40 -5.64 -0.89 9.26
CA ILE A 40 -5.11 -0.06 8.18
C ILE A 40 -5.17 -0.86 6.88
N SER A 41 -5.76 -0.30 5.82
CA SER A 41 -5.74 -0.93 4.50
C SER A 41 -4.62 -0.37 3.63
N CYS A 42 -4.17 -1.17 2.65
CA CYS A 42 -3.27 -0.79 1.57
C CYS A 42 -3.76 -1.43 0.28
N ILE A 43 -4.37 -0.63 -0.59
CA ILE A 43 -4.91 -1.06 -1.88
C ILE A 43 -3.81 -0.92 -2.94
N THR A 44 -3.58 -1.98 -3.69
CA THR A 44 -2.52 -2.05 -4.69
C THR A 44 -3.12 -2.00 -6.10
N SER A 45 -2.51 -1.21 -6.98
CA SER A 45 -2.92 -1.14 -8.39
C SER A 45 -1.71 -0.94 -9.32
N GLY A 46 -1.92 -1.15 -10.62
CA GLY A 46 -0.85 -1.14 -11.63
C GLY A 46 -0.06 -2.46 -11.73
N TYR A 47 -0.43 -3.49 -10.96
CA TYR A 47 0.12 -4.84 -11.06
C TYR A 47 -0.84 -5.88 -10.45
N ARG A 48 -0.57 -7.18 -10.68
CA ARG A 48 -1.30 -8.27 -10.02
C ARG A 48 -0.84 -8.37 -8.56
N MET A 49 -1.73 -8.12 -7.61
CA MET A 49 -1.42 -8.12 -6.16
C MET A 49 -0.60 -9.34 -5.72
N THR A 50 -0.89 -10.53 -6.25
CA THR A 50 -0.23 -11.78 -5.86
C THR A 50 1.22 -11.90 -6.32
N SER A 51 1.74 -10.99 -7.15
CA SER A 51 3.07 -11.07 -7.74
C SER A 51 4.20 -10.62 -6.82
N TYR A 52 3.91 -9.81 -5.79
CA TYR A 52 4.95 -9.25 -4.92
C TYR A 52 4.52 -9.28 -3.46
N ALA A 53 5.43 -9.72 -2.59
CA ALA A 53 5.24 -9.60 -1.16
C ALA A 53 5.14 -8.13 -0.74
N VAL A 54 4.40 -7.84 0.33
CA VAL A 54 4.26 -6.49 0.89
C VAL A 54 4.76 -6.51 2.32
N SER A 55 5.71 -5.63 2.61
CA SER A 55 6.21 -5.37 3.95
C SER A 55 5.41 -4.28 4.62
N TRP A 56 5.27 -4.38 5.94
CA TRP A 56 4.71 -3.36 6.80
C TRP A 56 5.81 -2.80 7.69
N ILE A 57 5.86 -1.47 7.77
CA ILE A 57 6.92 -0.73 8.49
C ILE A 57 6.25 0.30 9.40
N LYS A 58 6.72 0.40 10.64
CA LYS A 58 6.34 1.41 11.62
C LYS A 58 7.41 2.50 11.68
N GLN A 59 7.01 3.75 11.80
CA GLN A 59 7.90 4.87 12.07
C GLN A 59 7.32 5.79 13.13
N LYS A 60 7.97 5.86 14.28
CA LYS A 60 7.68 6.89 15.29
C LYS A 60 8.34 8.20 14.89
N SER A 61 7.76 9.32 15.33
CA SER A 61 8.29 10.65 15.03
C SER A 61 9.73 10.78 15.57
N GLY A 62 10.69 11.07 14.68
CA GLY A 62 12.10 11.21 15.02
C GLY A 62 12.87 9.89 15.22
N GLU A 63 12.24 8.73 15.02
CA GLU A 63 12.87 7.42 15.17
C GLU A 63 13.12 6.74 13.80
N ALA A 64 13.95 5.69 13.84
CA ALA A 64 14.24 4.85 12.69
C ALA A 64 13.00 4.04 12.25
N LEU A 65 13.06 3.53 11.02
CA LEU A 65 12.05 2.60 10.50
C LEU A 65 12.15 1.25 11.20
N GLU A 66 11.04 0.77 11.75
CA GLU A 66 10.92 -0.55 12.37
C GLU A 66 10.13 -1.48 11.46
N TRP A 67 10.76 -2.56 10.99
CA TRP A 67 10.07 -3.55 10.16
C TRP A 67 9.14 -4.42 11.03
N ILE A 68 7.86 -4.43 10.70
CA ILE A 68 6.82 -5.20 11.42
C ILE A 68 6.80 -6.65 10.92
N GLY A 69 6.81 -6.82 9.60
CA GLY A 69 6.58 -8.09 8.96
C GLY A 69 6.37 -7.98 7.46
N VAL A 70 6.26 -9.13 6.81
CA VAL A 70 5.99 -9.26 5.38
C VAL A 70 4.89 -10.29 5.15
N MET A 71 3.98 -9.98 4.23
CA MET A 71 2.97 -10.90 3.74
C MET A 71 3.36 -11.38 2.34
N SER A 72 3.59 -12.69 2.21
CA SER A 72 3.74 -13.36 0.92
C SER A 72 2.38 -13.47 0.24
N THR A 73 2.15 -12.68 -0.80
CA THR A 73 0.83 -12.50 -1.39
C THR A 73 0.31 -13.70 -2.17
N ASN A 74 1.21 -14.51 -2.72
CA ASN A 74 0.87 -15.72 -3.47
C ASN A 74 0.45 -16.89 -2.55
N THR A 75 1.06 -17.02 -1.37
CA THR A 75 0.80 -18.11 -0.42
C THR A 75 -0.03 -17.69 0.79
N ALA A 76 -0.35 -16.40 0.93
CA ALA A 76 -1.03 -15.81 2.08
C ALA A 76 -0.33 -16.08 3.44
N ASN A 77 1.00 -16.21 3.42
CA ASN A 77 1.80 -16.47 4.62
C ASN A 77 2.45 -15.19 5.11
N ALA A 78 2.31 -14.91 6.40
CA ALA A 78 2.92 -13.75 7.05
C ALA A 78 4.14 -14.17 7.88
N ALA A 79 5.21 -13.39 7.80
CA ALA A 79 6.35 -13.44 8.71
C ALA A 79 6.43 -12.12 9.48
N TYR A 80 6.87 -12.18 10.74
CA TYR A 80 6.84 -11.04 11.66
C TYR A 80 8.20 -10.86 12.33
N ALA A 81 8.54 -9.62 12.66
CA ALA A 81 9.53 -9.35 13.69
C ALA A 81 8.96 -9.76 15.07
N ARG A 82 9.85 -10.26 15.94
CA ARG A 82 9.49 -10.88 17.23
C ARG A 82 8.65 -9.94 18.12
N SER A 83 8.94 -8.65 18.11
CA SER A 83 8.24 -7.63 18.90
C SER A 83 6.78 -7.42 18.50
N PHE A 84 6.39 -7.76 17.27
CA PHE A 84 5.07 -7.45 16.74
C PHE A 84 4.13 -8.67 16.67
N GLN A 85 4.67 -9.89 16.79
CA GLN A 85 3.97 -11.14 16.48
C GLN A 85 2.70 -11.39 17.32
N SER A 86 2.60 -10.87 18.54
CA SER A 86 1.45 -11.09 19.43
C SER A 86 0.30 -10.11 19.22
N GLN A 87 0.60 -8.88 18.77
CA GLN A 87 -0.34 -7.76 18.74
C GLN A 87 -0.75 -7.37 17.31
N PHE A 88 0.13 -7.61 16.34
CA PHE A 88 -0.03 -7.21 14.95
C PHE A 88 -0.46 -8.42 14.10
N SER A 89 -1.38 -8.20 13.17
CA SER A 89 -1.91 -9.23 12.27
C SER A 89 -1.93 -8.70 10.84
N LEU A 90 -1.23 -9.39 9.94
CA LEU A 90 -1.22 -9.11 8.51
C LEU A 90 -2.25 -10.01 7.82
N THR A 91 -3.09 -9.45 6.96
CA THR A 91 -4.09 -10.19 6.17
C THR A 91 -4.20 -9.63 4.76
N GLN A 92 -4.81 -10.38 3.83
CA GLN A 92 -5.02 -9.94 2.46
C GLN A 92 -6.41 -10.32 1.93
N ASP A 93 -6.91 -9.51 1.00
CA ASP A 93 -8.06 -9.79 0.16
C ASP A 93 -7.66 -9.58 -1.30
N VAL A 94 -7.48 -10.70 -2.00
CA VAL A 94 -7.03 -10.71 -3.40
C VAL A 94 -8.10 -10.12 -4.33
N SER A 95 -9.39 -10.24 -4.00
CA SER A 95 -10.48 -9.77 -4.86
C SER A 95 -10.51 -8.24 -4.96
N SER A 96 -10.17 -7.55 -3.87
CA SER A 96 -10.09 -6.09 -3.79
C SER A 96 -8.66 -5.55 -3.93
N SER A 97 -7.68 -6.42 -4.22
CA SER A 97 -6.26 -6.07 -4.29
C SER A 97 -5.74 -5.35 -3.03
N ALA A 98 -6.28 -5.72 -1.85
CA ALA A 98 -6.06 -5.02 -0.60
C ALA A 98 -5.30 -5.87 0.43
N GLN A 99 -4.25 -5.29 1.01
CA GLN A 99 -3.63 -5.80 2.23
C GLN A 99 -4.10 -5.03 3.45
N TYR A 100 -4.06 -5.69 4.61
CA TYR A 100 -4.43 -5.06 5.87
C TYR A 100 -3.42 -5.35 6.96
N LEU A 101 -3.09 -4.30 7.71
CA LEU A 101 -2.44 -4.41 9.01
C LEU A 101 -3.49 -4.14 10.10
N GLN A 102 -3.74 -5.13 10.94
CA GLN A 102 -4.57 -4.98 12.13
C GLN A 102 -3.70 -4.94 13.38
N ILE A 103 -3.89 -3.92 14.21
CA ILE A 103 -3.19 -3.75 15.49
C ILE A 103 -4.22 -3.82 16.60
N LYS A 104 -4.08 -4.79 17.49
CA LYS A 104 -5.01 -5.02 18.61
C LYS A 104 -4.52 -4.30 19.87
N SER A 105 -5.44 -4.00 20.79
CA SER A 105 -5.11 -3.51 22.13
C SER A 105 -4.10 -2.35 22.12
N LEU A 106 -4.38 -1.31 21.34
CA LEU A 106 -3.46 -0.19 21.10
C LEU A 106 -2.92 0.43 22.39
N THR A 107 -1.65 0.78 22.38
CA THR A 107 -0.99 1.53 23.45
C THR A 107 -0.50 2.88 22.94
N ALA A 108 -0.04 3.76 23.83
CA ALA A 108 0.58 5.02 23.42
C ALA A 108 1.84 4.80 22.56
N GLU A 109 2.54 3.68 22.76
CA GLU A 109 3.73 3.32 21.99
C GLU A 109 3.42 2.95 20.54
N ASP A 110 2.15 2.68 20.22
CA ASP A 110 1.65 2.40 18.87
C ASP A 110 1.31 3.67 18.07
N SER A 111 1.48 4.85 18.65
CA SER A 111 1.36 6.10 17.91
C SER A 111 2.54 6.26 16.95
N ALA A 112 2.28 6.07 15.65
CA ALA A 112 3.30 6.09 14.61
C ALA A 112 2.66 6.30 13.22
N VAL A 113 3.51 6.57 12.23
CA VAL A 113 3.15 6.40 10.83
C VAL A 113 3.42 4.94 10.45
N TYR A 114 2.49 4.34 9.72
CA TYR A 114 2.60 2.97 9.23
C TYR A 114 2.63 2.98 7.72
N PHE A 115 3.60 2.28 7.14
CA PHE A 115 3.80 2.20 5.69
C PHE A 115 3.59 0.78 5.20
N CYS A 116 2.86 0.63 4.09
CA CYS A 116 2.94 -0.58 3.26
C CYS A 116 3.96 -0.35 2.14
N ALA A 117 4.84 -1.32 1.93
CA ALA A 117 5.87 -1.27 0.90
C ALA A 117 5.91 -2.58 0.12
N ARG A 118 5.70 -2.50 -1.18
CA ARG A 118 5.89 -3.63 -2.09
C ARG A 118 7.37 -4.00 -2.15
N HIS A 119 7.69 -5.27 -2.01
CA HIS A 119 9.05 -5.76 -2.24
C HIS A 119 9.39 -5.63 -3.73
N HIS A 120 10.43 -4.87 -4.04
CA HIS A 120 11.04 -4.87 -5.37
C HIS A 120 12.25 -5.82 -5.31
N SER A 121 12.22 -6.89 -6.10
CA SER A 121 13.44 -7.62 -6.43
C SER A 121 14.07 -6.90 -7.61
N ASP A 122 15.15 -6.16 -7.37
CA ASP A 122 16.05 -5.78 -8.45
C ASP A 122 16.69 -7.02 -9.09
#